data_AF-A0AB34DEV3-F1
#
_entry.id   AF-A0AB34DEV3-F1
#
_cell.length_a   1.000
_cell.length_b   1.000
_cell.length_c   1.000
_cell.angle_alpha   90.00
_cell.angle_beta   90.00
_cell.angle_gamma   90.00
#
_symmetry.space_group_name_H-M   'P 1'
#
loop_
_entity.id
_entity.type
_entity.pdbx_description
1 polymer ?
#
loop_
_entity_poly.entity_id
_entity_poly.type
_entity_poly.pdbx_seq_one_letter_code
_entity_poly.pdbx_strand_id
1 'polypeptide(L)' 'AEQTGITYGEQHTARPLLTPDEVRNMPQNIELLFLAGQRPIVAGKLAYYADSEFRGLYDAP' A
#
# COMPACT_ATOMS: atom_id res chain seq x y z
N ALA A 1 13.24 -4.05 49.78
CA ALA A 1 12.04 -4.00 48.92
C ALA A 1 12.51 -3.92 47.49
N GLU A 2 12.46 -5.09 46.84
CA GLU A 2 12.50 -5.39 45.40
C GLU A 2 12.99 -4.30 44.44
N GLN A 3 14.24 -4.44 44.01
CA GLN A 3 14.79 -3.78 42.84
C GLN A 3 14.22 -4.52 41.62
N THR A 4 13.17 -3.99 41.00
CA THR A 4 12.51 -4.61 39.86
C THR A 4 13.53 -4.82 38.74
N GLY A 5 13.96 -6.06 38.54
CA GLY A 5 14.89 -6.50 37.48
C GLY A 5 14.26 -6.51 36.09
N ILE A 6 13.52 -5.46 35.75
CA ILE A 6 12.88 -5.32 34.45
C ILE A 6 13.85 -4.57 33.54
N THR A 7 14.58 -5.32 32.72
CA THR A 7 15.35 -4.76 31.61
C THR A 7 14.39 -4.56 30.43
N TYR A 8 14.15 -3.30 30.05
CA TYR A 8 13.41 -2.98 28.83
C TYR A 8 14.35 -3.10 27.62
N GLY A 9 14.16 -4.13 26.80
CA GLY A 9 14.86 -4.28 25.53
C GLY A 9 14.01 -3.76 24.38
N GLU A 10 14.34 -2.61 23.83
CA GLU A 10 13.69 -2.08 22.62
C GLU A 10 14.39 -2.65 21.38
N GLN A 11 13.71 -3.49 20.60
CA GLN A 11 14.21 -3.95 19.31
C GLN A 11 13.53 -3.17 18.18
N HIS A 12 14.30 -2.32 17.52
CA HIS A 12 13.87 -1.66 16.28
C HIS A 12 14.11 -2.58 15.09
N THR A 13 13.14 -3.46 14.81
CA THR A 13 13.10 -4.22 13.56
C THR A 13 12.31 -3.43 12.52
N ALA A 14 12.85 -3.27 11.32
CA ALA A 14 12.11 -2.64 10.23
C ALA A 14 10.86 -3.47 9.90
N ARG A 15 9.68 -2.84 9.93
CA ARG A 15 8.44 -3.48 9.48
C ARG A 15 8.44 -3.53 7.94
N PRO A 16 8.01 -4.64 7.32
CA PRO A 16 7.66 -4.65 5.91
C PRO A 16 6.67 -3.53 5.61
N LEU A 17 6.75 -2.93 4.42
CA LEU A 17 5.80 -1.89 3.99
C LEU A 17 4.35 -2.36 4.12
N LEU A 18 4.09 -3.59 3.68
CA LEU A 18 2.82 -4.30 3.78
C LEU A 18 3.09 -5.79 4.02
N THR A 19 2.22 -6.41 4.79
CA THR A 19 2.14 -7.87 4.94
C THR A 19 1.37 -8.49 3.77
N PRO A 20 1.56 -9.78 3.47
CA PRO A 20 0.77 -10.46 2.43
C PRO A 20 -0.74 -10.39 2.65
N ASP A 21 -1.18 -10.32 3.91
CA ASP A 21 -2.61 -10.20 4.23
C ASP A 21 -3.14 -8.80 3.95
N GLU A 22 -2.38 -7.75 4.26
CA GLU A 22 -2.72 -6.38 3.91
C GLU A 22 -2.80 -6.18 2.38
N VAL A 23 -1.91 -6.83 1.62
CA VAL A 23 -1.97 -6.81 0.15
C VAL A 23 -3.21 -7.56 -0.36
N ARG A 24 -3.57 -8.70 0.24
CA ARG A 24 -4.73 -9.50 -0.18
C ARG A 24 -6.06 -8.79 0.07
N ASN A 25 -6.17 -8.09 1.19
CA ASN A 25 -7.40 -7.38 1.59
C ASN A 25 -7.47 -5.95 1.03
N MET A 26 -6.58 -5.59 0.11
CA MET A 26 -6.53 -4.27 -0.48
C MET A 26 -7.76 -4.01 -1.37
N PRO A 27 -8.43 -2.84 -1.27
CA PRO A 27 -9.55 -2.49 -2.15
C PRO A 27 -9.17 -2.58 -3.64
N GLN A 28 -10.05 -3.11 -4.48
CA GLN A 28 -9.75 -3.32 -5.90
C GLN A 28 -9.57 -2.03 -6.72
N ASN A 29 -10.12 -0.93 -6.22
CA ASN A 29 -10.05 0.39 -6.82
C ASN A 29 -8.81 1.18 -6.40
N ILE A 30 -7.88 0.59 -5.63
CA ILE A 30 -6.62 1.22 -5.28
C ILE A 30 -5.42 0.46 -5.83
N GLU A 31 -4.33 1.17 -6.04
CA GLU A 31 -3.05 0.64 -6.49
C GLU A 31 -1.87 1.26 -5.73
N LEU A 32 -0.75 0.55 -5.73
CA LEU A 32 0.50 1.01 -5.12
C LEU A 32 1.52 1.30 -6.19
N LEU A 33 2.04 2.53 -6.18
CA LEU A 33 3.06 2.97 -7.12
C LEU A 33 4.41 3.01 -6.44
N PHE A 34 5.39 2.36 -7.06
CA PHE A 34 6.79 2.37 -6.65
C PHE A 34 7.61 3.18 -7.65
N LEU A 35 7.71 4.48 -7.40
CA LEU A 35 8.52 5.39 -8.22
C LEU A 35 9.91 5.52 -7.61
N ALA A 36 10.94 5.54 -8.47
CA ALA A 36 12.33 5.64 -8.02
C ALA A 36 12.55 6.93 -7.20
N GLY A 37 13.18 6.79 -6.03
CA GLY A 37 13.46 7.92 -5.13
C GLY A 37 12.24 8.51 -4.44
N GLN A 38 11.06 7.90 -4.57
CA GLN A 38 9.84 8.32 -3.87
C GLN A 38 9.42 7.30 -2.82
N ARG A 39 8.71 7.77 -1.80
CA ARG A 39 7.98 6.86 -0.91
C ARG A 39 6.86 6.18 -1.72
N PRO A 40 6.51 4.93 -1.40
CA PRO A 40 5.37 4.26 -2.03
C PRO A 40 4.11 5.13 -1.96
N ILE A 41 3.40 5.21 -3.07
CA ILE A 41 2.19 6.04 -3.21
C ILE A 41 0.98 5.13 -3.27
N VAL A 42 -0.05 5.45 -2.49
CA VAL A 42 -1.38 4.85 -2.63
C VAL A 42 -2.17 5.72 -3.61
N ALA A 43 -2.56 5.13 -4.74
CA ALA A 43 -3.29 5.80 -5.80
C ALA A 43 -4.64 5.13 -6.06
N GLY A 44 -5.57 5.89 -6.64
CA GLY A 44 -6.77 5.32 -7.22
C GLY A 44 -6.40 4.59 -8.52
N LYS A 45 -6.87 3.35 -8.65
CA LYS A 45 -6.60 2.53 -9.82
C LYS A 45 -7.36 3.09 -11.03
N LEU A 46 -6.62 3.38 -12.08
CA LEU A 46 -7.17 3.81 -13.37
C LEU A 46 -7.74 2.60 -14.13
N ALA A 47 -8.99 2.69 -14.57
CA ALA A 47 -9.68 1.66 -15.34
C ALA A 47 -10.26 2.26 -16.64
N TYR A 48 -9.51 2.11 -17.75
CA TYR A 48 -9.86 2.71 -19.05
C TYR A 48 -11.26 2.37 -19.57
N TYR A 49 -11.84 1.25 -19.16
CA TYR A 49 -13.18 0.81 -19.58
C TYR A 49 -14.30 1.34 -18.67
N ALA A 50 -13.97 1.83 -17.47
CA ALA A 50 -14.95 2.25 -16.46
C ALA A 50 -14.91 3.77 -16.23
N ASP A 51 -13.74 4.39 -16.36
CA ASP A 51 -13.56 5.81 -16.06
C ASP A 51 -14.03 6.69 -17.22
N SER A 52 -14.83 7.71 -16.89
CA SER A 52 -15.55 8.53 -17.89
C SER A 52 -14.64 9.31 -18.83
N GLU A 53 -13.42 9.62 -18.38
CA GLU A 53 -12.40 10.35 -19.14
C GLU A 53 -11.90 9.57 -20.38
N PHE A 54 -12.15 8.25 -20.43
CA PHE A 54 -11.74 7.39 -21.55
C PHE A 54 -12.87 7.00 -22.51
N ARG A 55 -14.11 7.47 -22.28
CA ARG A 55 -15.26 7.15 -23.13
C ARG A 55 -15.01 7.57 -24.57
N GLY A 56 -15.22 6.66 -25.52
CA GLY A 56 -15.02 6.91 -26.96
C GLY A 56 -13.56 6.92 -27.43
N LEU A 57 -12.57 6.79 -26.53
CA LEU A 57 -11.15 6.74 -26.93
C LEU A 57 -10.69 5.32 -27.28
N TYR A 58 -11.33 4.30 -26.70
CA TYR A 58 -10.92 2.90 -26.82
C TYR A 58 -12.08 1.92 -27.05
N ASP A 59 -13.26 2.44 -27.41
CA ASP A 59 -14.40 1.60 -27.75
C ASP A 59 -14.13 0.90 -29.10
N ALA A 60 -14.40 -0.41 -29.18
CA ALA A 60 -14.30 -1.14 -30.44
C ALA A 60 -15.29 -0.54 -31.48
N PRO A 61 -14.91 -0.49 -32.77
CA PRO A 61 -15.72 0.14 -33.82
C PRO A 61 -17.10 -0.49 -34.00
#